data_AF-A0A432EMY0-F1
#
_entry.id   AF-A0A432EMY0-F1
#
_cell.length_a   1.000
_cell.length_b   1.000
_cell.length_c   1.000
_cell.angle_alpha   90.00
_cell.angle_beta   90.00
_cell.angle_gamma   90.00
#
_symmetry.space_group_name_H-M   'P 1'
#
loop_
_entity.id
_entity.type
_entity.pdbx_description
1 polymer ?
#
loop_
_entity_poly.entity_id
_entity_poly.type
_entity_poly.pdbx_seq_one_letter_code
_entity_poly.pdbx_strand_id
1 'polypeptide(L)'
;MAVAIITTTIHRGHGAMTTTGENANPLRELEREHADCLAFADEIMRIADNGDFSEMADCVARVSRYNIDELEPHLQHEEQTILRPLIQDHPQHTPLCVTIGREHGLLRTLVEGMTLETAAEDLAEFGRVLKAHTLLEDRELFPLVEELFSDEQLASINSFTPFRRAEILQNPAPDAGAVRDDPEWLSALEQHFEGKDLAGGSIVLFPRYNPDFSRQMAERLELSLFDFQKEVMAELGKKADAMSLQQLTAALRERAAESGIVAHNVEALLCVKPEQERADWLRSFLETEWPNPVVLPIMVFQSDAPREHERICDLELHKMPKQSVAASPEPDSPVEYHFE
;
A
#
# COMPACT_ATOMS: atom_id res chain seq x y z
N MET A 1 21.81 -66.79 -7.23
CA MET A 1 22.18 -66.04 -8.45
C MET A 1 21.86 -64.58 -8.19
N ALA A 2 22.87 -63.79 -7.82
CA ALA A 2 22.73 -62.39 -7.44
C ALA A 2 23.23 -61.48 -8.58
N VAL A 3 22.43 -60.47 -8.91
CA VAL A 3 22.64 -59.50 -9.98
C VAL A 3 23.44 -58.32 -9.44
N ALA A 4 24.47 -57.92 -10.19
CA ALA A 4 25.44 -56.90 -9.81
C ALA A 4 24.94 -55.46 -10.10
N ILE A 5 25.30 -54.56 -9.20
CA ILE A 5 25.00 -53.12 -9.19
C ILE A 5 25.97 -52.38 -10.13
N ILE A 6 25.45 -51.59 -11.06
CA ILE A 6 26.23 -50.69 -11.93
C ILE A 6 26.37 -49.35 -11.21
N THR A 7 27.61 -48.93 -10.96
CA THR A 7 27.97 -47.61 -10.42
C THR A 7 28.47 -46.75 -11.58
N THR A 8 27.76 -45.67 -11.90
CA THR A 8 28.16 -44.74 -12.96
C THR A 8 28.90 -43.56 -12.34
N THR A 9 30.20 -43.48 -12.62
CA THR A 9 31.08 -42.34 -12.32
C THR A 9 30.91 -41.29 -13.42
N ILE A 10 30.48 -40.06 -13.07
CA ILE A 10 30.50 -38.91 -13.97
C ILE A 10 31.72 -38.04 -13.62
N HIS A 11 32.58 -37.83 -14.61
CA HIS A 11 33.78 -37.01 -14.54
C HIS A 11 33.46 -35.51 -14.44
N ARG A 12 34.12 -34.83 -13.50
CA ARG A 12 34.19 -33.37 -13.39
C ARG A 12 34.98 -32.78 -14.56
N GLY A 13 34.32 -31.96 -15.38
CA GLY A 13 34.99 -31.00 -16.25
C GLY A 13 35.41 -29.77 -15.45
N HIS A 14 36.72 -29.52 -15.35
CA HIS A 14 37.28 -28.25 -14.89
C HIS A 14 37.07 -27.18 -15.97
N GLY A 15 36.04 -26.34 -15.81
CA GLY A 15 35.92 -25.06 -16.48
C GLY A 15 36.44 -23.96 -15.54
N ALA A 16 37.33 -23.12 -16.04
CA ALA A 16 37.92 -22.00 -15.32
C ALA A 16 36.83 -21.05 -14.81
N MET A 17 36.69 -20.91 -13.49
CA MET A 17 35.93 -19.83 -12.87
C MET A 17 36.69 -18.52 -13.11
N THR A 18 36.18 -17.73 -14.04
CA THR A 18 36.36 -16.29 -14.03
C THR A 18 35.75 -15.74 -12.75
N THR A 19 36.58 -15.13 -11.92
CA THR A 19 36.17 -14.35 -10.74
C THR A 19 35.44 -13.09 -11.18
N THR A 20 34.12 -13.16 -11.25
CA THR A 20 33.24 -12.00 -11.41
C THR A 20 32.43 -11.81 -10.13
N GLY A 21 32.74 -10.74 -9.39
CA GLY A 21 31.90 -10.08 -8.38
C GLY A 21 31.47 -10.92 -7.17
N GLU A 22 31.74 -10.44 -5.96
CA GLU A 22 31.00 -10.90 -4.79
C GLU A 22 29.50 -10.81 -5.07
N ASN A 23 28.78 -11.92 -4.88
CA ASN A 23 27.33 -11.96 -4.75
C ASN A 23 26.92 -10.96 -3.66
N ALA A 24 26.56 -9.74 -4.05
CA ALA A 24 25.88 -8.82 -3.14
C ALA A 24 24.54 -9.48 -2.79
N ASN A 25 24.32 -9.81 -1.50
CA ASN A 25 23.03 -10.32 -1.03
C ASN A 25 21.95 -9.31 -1.46
N PRO A 26 21.00 -9.70 -2.34
CA PRO A 26 19.97 -8.81 -2.85
C PRO A 26 19.04 -8.25 -1.77
N LEU A 27 18.97 -8.91 -0.61
CA LEU A 27 18.14 -8.50 0.53
C LEU A 27 18.87 -7.56 1.50
N ARG A 28 20.18 -7.32 1.31
CA ARG A 28 21.00 -6.61 2.29
C ARG A 28 20.54 -5.18 2.58
N GLU A 29 19.97 -4.50 1.60
CA GLU A 29 19.43 -3.16 1.80
C GLU A 29 18.15 -3.20 2.64
N LEU A 30 17.23 -4.12 2.32
CA LEU A 30 16.02 -4.35 3.11
C LEU A 30 16.35 -4.79 4.56
N GLU A 31 17.31 -5.69 4.74
CA GLU A 31 17.80 -6.11 6.07
C GLU A 31 18.40 -4.95 6.89
N ARG A 32 18.96 -3.94 6.22
CA ARG A 32 19.44 -2.72 6.90
C ARG A 32 18.26 -1.84 7.31
N GLU A 33 17.30 -1.64 6.42
CA GLU A 33 16.06 -0.89 6.67
C GLU A 33 15.31 -1.50 7.86
N HIS A 34 15.01 -2.80 7.83
CA HIS A 34 15.36 -3.75 8.89
C HIS A 34 15.59 -3.23 10.31
N ALA A 35 16.89 -3.12 10.59
CA ALA A 35 17.42 -2.75 11.89
C ALA A 35 16.96 -1.34 12.31
N ASP A 36 16.85 -0.41 11.36
CA ASP A 36 16.41 0.96 11.61
C ASP A 36 14.91 0.99 11.96
N CYS A 37 14.06 0.22 11.25
CA CYS A 37 12.65 0.02 11.55
C CYS A 37 12.45 -0.46 13.01
N LEU A 38 13.20 -1.49 13.41
CA LEU A 38 13.08 -2.08 14.76
C LEU A 38 13.50 -1.09 15.85
N ALA A 39 14.58 -0.34 15.64
CA ALA A 39 15.04 0.67 16.59
C ALA A 39 14.00 1.80 16.73
N PHE A 40 13.42 2.24 15.61
CA PHE A 40 12.41 3.29 15.62
C PHE A 40 11.09 2.81 16.27
N ALA A 41 10.67 1.58 15.99
CA ALA A 41 9.50 0.98 16.64
C ALA A 41 9.63 0.94 18.18
N ASP A 42 10.82 0.58 18.69
CA ASP A 42 11.09 0.59 20.14
C ASP A 42 11.09 2.00 20.73
N GLU A 43 11.60 3.00 19.99
CA GLU A 43 11.52 4.39 20.40
C GLU A 43 10.06 4.89 20.47
N ILE A 44 9.26 4.61 19.43
CA ILE A 44 7.84 4.98 19.35
C ILE A 44 7.07 4.42 20.55
N MET A 45 7.21 3.12 20.83
CA MET A 45 6.52 2.48 21.96
C MET A 45 6.94 3.09 23.30
N ARG A 46 8.22 3.40 23.48
CA ARG A 46 8.71 4.08 24.69
C ARG A 46 8.06 5.46 24.88
N ILE A 47 7.94 6.24 23.81
CA ILE A 47 7.29 7.56 23.83
C ILE A 47 5.79 7.42 24.08
N ALA A 48 5.12 6.45 23.47
CA ALA A 48 3.71 6.18 23.72
C ALA A 48 3.42 5.86 25.19
N ASP A 49 4.32 5.11 25.85
CA ASP A 49 4.16 4.70 27.25
C ASP A 49 4.49 5.81 28.26
N ASN A 50 5.51 6.63 27.99
CA ASN A 50 6.12 7.51 29.00
C ASN A 50 6.33 8.96 28.57
N GLY A 51 6.04 9.28 27.31
CA GLY A 51 6.28 10.61 26.75
C GLY A 51 5.31 11.65 27.30
N ASP A 52 5.75 12.90 27.35
CA ASP A 52 4.83 14.01 27.53
C ASP A 52 4.10 14.38 26.21
N PHE A 53 3.18 15.34 26.30
CA PHE A 53 2.41 15.79 25.13
C PHE A 53 3.29 16.33 23.99
N SER A 54 4.38 17.03 24.32
CA SER A 54 5.30 17.56 23.31
C SER A 54 6.07 16.43 22.63
N GLU A 55 6.57 15.47 23.40
CA GLU A 55 7.25 14.29 22.86
C GLU A 55 6.33 13.46 21.97
N MET A 56 5.05 13.29 22.36
CA MET A 56 4.06 12.60 21.54
C MET A 56 3.79 13.35 20.23
N ALA A 57 3.59 14.68 20.28
CA ALA A 57 3.35 15.47 19.08
C ALA A 57 4.52 15.42 18.09
N ASP A 58 5.75 15.51 18.61
CA ASP A 58 6.97 15.36 17.80
C ASP A 58 7.08 13.95 17.20
N CYS A 59 6.71 12.93 17.97
CA CYS A 59 6.71 11.54 17.52
C CYS A 59 5.68 11.29 16.41
N VAL A 60 4.45 11.80 16.53
CA VAL A 60 3.42 11.72 15.47
C VAL A 60 3.96 12.34 14.17
N ALA A 61 4.54 13.55 14.25
CA ALA A 61 5.12 14.20 13.08
C ALA A 61 6.30 13.43 12.49
N ARG A 62 7.12 12.77 13.33
CA ARG A 62 8.21 11.88 12.88
C ARG A 62 7.67 10.63 12.20
N VAL A 63 6.65 9.98 12.75
CA VAL A 63 6.00 8.80 12.13
C VAL A 63 5.43 9.17 10.76
N SER A 64 4.76 10.31 10.62
CA SER A 64 4.28 10.76 9.32
C SER A 64 5.43 10.93 8.31
N ARG A 65 6.53 11.58 8.71
CA ARG A 65 7.71 11.75 7.82
C ARG A 65 8.38 10.42 7.48
N TYR A 66 8.59 9.57 8.47
CA TYR A 66 9.16 8.24 8.29
C TYR A 66 8.31 7.40 7.33
N ASN A 67 6.98 7.41 7.50
CA ASN A 67 6.08 6.71 6.61
C ASN A 67 6.29 7.11 5.14
N ILE A 68 6.50 8.41 4.95
CA ILE A 68 6.61 9.04 3.66
C ILE A 68 7.97 8.78 2.99
N ASP A 69 9.05 8.92 3.75
CA ASP A 69 10.42 8.93 3.23
C ASP A 69 11.03 7.54 3.18
N GLU A 70 10.56 6.62 4.04
CA GLU A 70 11.18 5.32 4.29
C GLU A 70 10.16 4.17 4.18
N LEU A 71 9.11 4.16 5.02
CA LEU A 71 8.21 2.99 5.11
C LEU A 71 7.43 2.72 3.82
N GLU A 72 6.69 3.69 3.27
CA GLU A 72 5.88 3.46 2.07
C GLU A 72 6.73 3.02 0.86
N PRO A 73 7.90 3.65 0.57
CA PRO A 73 8.87 3.12 -0.38
C PRO A 73 9.26 1.65 -0.16
N HIS A 74 9.49 1.28 1.11
CA HIS A 74 9.84 -0.06 1.51
C HIS A 74 8.68 -1.05 1.28
N LEU A 75 7.48 -0.74 1.75
CA LEU A 75 6.29 -1.58 1.54
C LEU A 75 6.01 -1.80 0.04
N GLN A 76 6.17 -0.76 -0.80
CA GLN A 76 6.03 -0.88 -2.26
C GLN A 76 7.10 -1.78 -2.87
N HIS A 77 8.33 -1.70 -2.37
CA HIS A 77 9.43 -2.55 -2.81
C HIS A 77 9.07 -4.03 -2.60
N GLU A 78 8.62 -4.37 -1.40
CA GLU A 78 8.25 -5.73 -1.05
C GLU A 78 7.02 -6.21 -1.80
N GLU A 79 5.96 -5.38 -1.86
CA GLU A 79 4.73 -5.72 -2.58
C GLU A 79 4.98 -6.06 -4.05
N GLN A 80 5.82 -5.26 -4.72
CA GLN A 80 6.04 -5.38 -6.16
C GLN A 80 7.07 -6.42 -6.54
N THR A 81 8.14 -6.56 -5.74
CA THR A 81 9.27 -7.42 -6.10
C THR A 81 9.32 -8.73 -5.33
N ILE A 82 8.63 -8.84 -4.19
CA ILE A 82 8.63 -10.04 -3.34
C ILE A 82 7.25 -10.69 -3.27
N LEU A 83 6.25 -9.98 -2.74
CA LEU A 83 4.94 -10.58 -2.48
C LEU A 83 4.25 -11.00 -3.78
N ARG A 84 4.29 -10.15 -4.81
CA ARG A 84 3.70 -10.47 -6.10
C ARG A 84 4.31 -11.73 -6.74
N PRO A 85 5.64 -11.85 -6.92
CA PRO A 85 6.21 -13.10 -7.44
C PRO A 85 5.94 -14.33 -6.56
N LEU A 86 5.97 -14.20 -5.24
CA LEU A 86 5.64 -15.32 -4.33
C LEU A 86 4.20 -15.82 -4.53
N ILE A 87 3.22 -14.92 -4.65
CA ILE A 87 1.82 -15.29 -4.88
C ILE A 87 1.67 -16.00 -6.23
N GLN A 88 2.34 -15.48 -7.27
CA GLN A 88 2.21 -15.98 -8.64
C GLN A 88 2.88 -17.35 -8.83
N ASP A 89 4.13 -17.49 -8.38
CA ASP A 89 4.97 -18.66 -8.68
C ASP A 89 4.92 -19.72 -7.58
N HIS A 90 4.57 -19.32 -6.36
CA HIS A 90 4.59 -20.19 -5.18
C HIS A 90 3.30 -20.07 -4.33
N PRO A 91 2.12 -20.40 -4.90
CA PRO A 91 0.82 -20.14 -4.28
C PRO A 91 0.62 -20.81 -2.92
N GLN A 92 1.41 -21.83 -2.56
CA GLN A 92 1.42 -22.42 -1.22
C GLN A 92 1.84 -21.44 -0.11
N HIS A 93 2.57 -20.36 -0.44
CA HIS A 93 2.99 -19.31 0.49
C HIS A 93 2.06 -18.08 0.47
N THR A 94 0.96 -18.12 -0.29
CA THR A 94 -0.06 -17.06 -0.30
C THR A 94 -0.53 -16.66 1.11
N PRO A 95 -0.77 -17.58 2.07
CA PRO A 95 -1.19 -17.18 3.41
C PRO A 95 -0.22 -16.23 4.13
N LEU A 96 1.09 -16.40 3.94
CA LEU A 96 2.09 -15.49 4.51
C LEU A 96 2.03 -14.11 3.84
N CYS A 97 1.96 -14.08 2.50
CA CYS A 97 1.85 -12.83 1.73
C CYS A 97 0.59 -12.05 2.09
N VAL A 98 -0.52 -12.76 2.33
CA VAL A 98 -1.78 -12.20 2.81
C VAL A 98 -1.61 -11.56 4.19
N THR A 99 -0.93 -12.22 5.13
CA THR A 99 -0.66 -11.67 6.46
C THR A 99 0.16 -10.38 6.36
N ILE A 100 1.26 -10.42 5.60
CA ILE A 100 2.16 -9.27 5.41
C ILE A 100 1.40 -8.10 4.75
N GLY A 101 0.67 -8.35 3.66
CA GLY A 101 -0.13 -7.33 3.00
C GLY A 101 -1.23 -6.71 3.88
N ARG A 102 -1.76 -7.44 4.86
CA ARG A 102 -2.67 -6.87 5.88
C ARG A 102 -1.94 -5.95 6.85
N GLU A 103 -0.73 -6.33 7.27
CA GLU A 103 0.10 -5.51 8.15
C GLU A 103 0.50 -4.22 7.44
N HIS A 104 0.84 -4.26 6.15
CA HIS A 104 1.07 -3.07 5.32
C HIS A 104 -0.14 -2.14 5.31
N GLY A 105 -1.33 -2.71 5.01
CA GLY A 105 -2.57 -1.95 5.02
C GLY A 105 -2.85 -1.31 6.38
N LEU A 106 -2.65 -2.05 7.47
CA LEU A 106 -2.85 -1.55 8.83
C LEU A 106 -1.87 -0.41 9.17
N LEU A 107 -0.59 -0.55 8.83
CA LEU A 107 0.42 0.50 9.04
C LEU A 107 0.01 1.80 8.32
N ARG A 108 -0.42 1.71 7.06
CA ARG A 108 -0.93 2.86 6.30
C ARG A 108 -2.13 3.52 6.98
N THR A 109 -3.12 2.73 7.41
CA THR A 109 -4.31 3.24 8.12
C THR A 109 -3.94 3.93 9.42
N LEU A 110 -3.04 3.34 10.21
CA LEU A 110 -2.61 3.91 11.48
C LEU A 110 -1.95 5.28 11.28
N VAL A 111 -1.06 5.41 10.30
CA VAL A 111 -0.41 6.70 10.01
C VAL A 111 -1.42 7.76 9.55
N GLU A 112 -2.37 7.40 8.70
CA GLU A 112 -3.39 8.32 8.19
C GLU A 112 -4.40 8.76 9.25
N GLY A 113 -4.77 7.83 10.15
CA GLY A 113 -5.75 8.05 11.20
C GLY A 113 -5.19 8.73 12.45
N MET A 114 -3.87 8.77 12.59
CA MET A 114 -3.20 9.24 13.81
C MET A 114 -3.51 10.72 14.08
N THR A 115 -3.97 11.02 15.29
CA THR A 115 -4.21 12.40 15.76
C THR A 115 -3.52 12.64 17.10
N LEU A 116 -3.38 13.91 17.50
CA LEU A 116 -2.85 14.22 18.84
C LEU A 116 -3.78 13.77 19.97
N GLU A 117 -5.08 13.66 19.72
CA GLU A 117 -6.06 13.19 20.72
C GLU A 117 -5.91 11.70 21.02
N THR A 118 -5.51 10.92 20.01
CA THR A 118 -5.34 9.46 20.06
C THR A 118 -3.87 9.01 20.06
N ALA A 119 -2.93 9.96 20.12
CA ALA A 119 -1.51 9.72 19.87
C ALA A 119 -0.91 8.59 20.70
N ALA A 120 -1.21 8.52 22.00
CA ALA A 120 -0.64 7.47 22.86
C ALA A 120 -1.04 6.06 22.39
N GLU A 121 -2.33 5.86 22.09
CA GLU A 121 -2.84 4.55 21.65
C GLU A 121 -2.37 4.22 20.23
N ASP A 122 -2.46 5.17 19.31
CA ASP A 122 -2.08 4.97 17.90
C ASP A 122 -0.57 4.75 17.74
N LEU A 123 0.27 5.49 18.47
CA LEU A 123 1.73 5.29 18.45
C LEU A 123 2.10 3.92 19.04
N ALA A 124 1.50 3.52 20.15
CA ALA A 124 1.75 2.21 20.75
C ALA A 124 1.40 1.08 19.76
N GLU A 125 0.24 1.17 19.12
CA GLU A 125 -0.20 0.17 18.14
C GLU A 125 0.67 0.20 16.88
N PHE A 126 0.99 1.38 16.33
CA PHE A 126 1.88 1.51 15.17
C PHE A 126 3.26 0.90 15.44
N GLY A 127 3.91 1.24 16.56
CA GLY A 127 5.20 0.67 16.92
C GLY A 127 5.14 -0.84 17.12
N ARG A 128 4.06 -1.35 17.74
CA ARG A 128 3.85 -2.80 17.91
C ARG A 128 3.67 -3.53 16.59
N VAL A 129 2.86 -3.00 15.68
CA VAL A 129 2.62 -3.58 14.35
C VAL A 129 3.90 -3.54 13.54
N LEU A 130 4.58 -2.39 13.45
CA LEU A 130 5.83 -2.22 12.71
C LEU A 130 6.87 -3.24 13.17
N LYS A 131 7.08 -3.37 14.49
CA LYS A 131 8.04 -4.34 15.04
C LYS A 131 7.68 -5.79 14.73
N ALA A 132 6.41 -6.15 14.88
CA ALA A 132 5.95 -7.52 14.65
C ALA A 132 6.08 -7.92 13.17
N HIS A 133 5.72 -7.00 12.29
CA HIS A 133 5.80 -7.11 10.84
C HIS A 133 7.25 -7.31 10.37
N THR A 134 8.16 -6.42 10.75
CA THR A 134 9.58 -6.52 10.41
C THR A 134 10.21 -7.84 10.88
N LEU A 135 9.88 -8.30 12.09
CA LEU A 135 10.38 -9.58 12.62
C LEU A 135 9.79 -10.80 11.89
N LEU A 136 8.56 -10.69 11.37
CA LEU A 136 7.94 -11.75 10.58
C LEU A 136 8.68 -11.92 9.26
N GLU A 137 9.03 -10.81 8.62
CA GLU A 137 9.73 -10.83 7.34
C GLU A 137 11.14 -11.39 7.45
N ASP A 138 11.91 -10.89 8.42
CA ASP A 138 13.26 -11.40 8.71
C ASP A 138 13.26 -12.90 8.99
N ARG A 139 12.26 -13.38 9.73
CA ARG A 139 12.20 -14.78 10.18
C ARG A 139 11.63 -15.73 9.13
N GLU A 140 10.69 -15.27 8.33
CA GLU A 140 9.87 -16.13 7.48
C GLU A 140 9.92 -15.73 6.00
N LEU A 141 9.72 -14.44 5.66
CA LEU A 141 9.67 -14.00 4.27
C LEU A 141 11.04 -14.11 3.59
N PHE A 142 12.08 -13.50 4.16
CA PHE A 142 13.39 -13.42 3.53
C PHE A 142 14.05 -14.78 3.32
N PRO A 143 14.01 -15.73 4.30
CA PRO A 143 14.48 -17.08 4.06
C PRO A 143 13.76 -17.80 2.90
N LEU A 144 12.46 -17.54 2.72
CA LEU A 144 11.71 -18.09 1.57
C LEU A 144 12.14 -17.46 0.25
N VAL A 145 12.41 -16.15 0.24
CA VAL A 145 12.92 -15.46 -0.95
C VAL A 145 14.28 -16.04 -1.36
N GLU A 146 15.20 -16.20 -0.41
CA GLU A 146 16.52 -16.80 -0.68
C GLU A 146 16.43 -18.25 -1.19
N GLU A 147 15.44 -19.02 -0.73
CA GLU A 147 15.25 -20.42 -1.13
C GLU A 147 14.60 -20.54 -2.52
N LEU A 148 13.63 -19.68 -2.83
CA LEU A 148 12.70 -19.90 -3.94
C LEU A 148 12.97 -19.03 -5.17
N PHE A 149 13.53 -17.82 -5.00
CA PHE A 149 13.64 -16.88 -6.10
C PHE A 149 14.75 -17.25 -7.08
N SER A 150 14.45 -17.06 -8.37
CA SER A 150 15.44 -17.11 -9.44
C SER A 150 16.39 -15.92 -9.40
N ASP A 151 17.55 -16.04 -10.04
CA ASP A 151 18.53 -14.94 -10.16
C ASP A 151 17.91 -13.67 -10.78
N GLU A 152 16.94 -13.81 -11.70
CA GLU A 152 16.24 -12.67 -12.32
C GLU A 152 15.32 -11.97 -11.31
N GLN A 153 14.57 -12.72 -10.51
CA GLN A 153 13.72 -12.16 -9.45
C GLN A 153 14.59 -11.49 -8.36
N LEU A 154 15.68 -12.14 -7.94
CA LEU A 154 16.63 -11.54 -6.99
C LEU A 154 17.30 -10.27 -7.54
N ALA A 155 17.60 -10.23 -8.84
CA ALA A 155 18.11 -9.01 -9.48
C ALA A 155 17.08 -7.88 -9.50
N SER A 156 15.78 -8.21 -9.64
CA SER A 156 14.69 -7.23 -9.65
C SER A 156 14.59 -6.47 -8.34
N ILE A 157 14.80 -7.15 -7.20
CA ILE A 157 14.85 -6.55 -5.85
C ILE A 157 15.94 -5.47 -5.80
N ASN A 158 17.18 -5.81 -6.16
CA ASN A 158 18.30 -4.85 -6.15
C ASN A 158 18.13 -3.64 -7.07
N SER A 159 17.39 -3.82 -8.17
CA SER A 159 17.19 -2.77 -9.18
C SER A 159 15.93 -1.94 -8.93
N PHE A 160 15.16 -2.28 -7.90
CA PHE A 160 13.94 -1.58 -7.59
C PHE A 160 14.25 -0.12 -7.28
N THR A 161 13.57 0.77 -7.97
CA THR A 161 13.62 2.19 -7.66
C THR A 161 12.26 2.56 -7.14
N PRO A 162 12.11 2.74 -5.81
CA PRO A 162 10.87 3.26 -5.28
C PRO A 162 10.61 4.64 -5.89
N PHE A 163 9.35 4.96 -6.12
CA PHE A 163 8.98 6.31 -6.55
C PHE A 163 9.18 7.30 -5.40
N ARG A 164 10.40 7.84 -5.23
CA ARG A 164 10.77 8.70 -4.09
C ARG A 164 10.06 10.06 -4.08
N ARG A 165 9.70 10.53 -2.87
CA ARG A 165 9.14 11.87 -2.60
C ARG A 165 10.14 13.03 -2.61
N ALA A 166 11.45 12.80 -2.63
CA ALA A 166 12.43 13.89 -2.49
C ALA A 166 12.84 14.57 -3.80
N GLU A 167 12.92 13.85 -4.93
CA GLU A 167 13.10 14.47 -6.28
C GLU A 167 11.88 15.32 -6.71
N ILE A 168 10.87 15.31 -5.85
CA ILE A 168 9.57 15.91 -5.99
C ILE A 168 9.54 17.36 -5.40
N LEU A 169 10.51 17.79 -4.59
CA LEU A 169 10.50 19.10 -3.88
C LEU A 169 11.09 20.33 -4.60
N GLN A 170 11.64 20.23 -5.82
CA GLN A 170 12.28 21.38 -6.49
C GLN A 170 11.33 22.40 -7.15
N ASN A 171 10.00 22.27 -6.99
CA ASN A 171 9.08 23.33 -7.40
C ASN A 171 8.62 24.11 -6.15
N PRO A 172 8.84 25.43 -6.09
CA PRO A 172 8.32 26.23 -4.99
C PRO A 172 6.79 26.13 -4.99
N ALA A 173 6.22 26.08 -3.79
CA ALA A 173 4.78 26.15 -3.59
C ALA A 173 4.23 27.37 -4.35
N PRO A 174 3.16 27.24 -5.15
CA PRO A 174 2.56 28.39 -5.79
C PRO A 174 2.00 29.30 -4.70
N ASP A 175 2.32 30.58 -4.85
CA ASP A 175 1.79 31.69 -4.06
C ASP A 175 0.26 31.56 -3.95
N ALA A 176 -0.29 31.86 -2.77
CA ALA A 176 -1.68 31.59 -2.37
C ALA A 176 -2.75 32.42 -3.12
N GLY A 177 -2.51 32.78 -4.38
CA GLY A 177 -3.38 33.64 -5.18
C GLY A 177 -3.41 33.35 -6.69
N ALA A 178 -2.89 32.22 -7.18
CA ALA A 178 -2.89 31.91 -8.61
C ALA A 178 -3.84 30.77 -8.99
N VAL A 179 -4.57 31.01 -10.08
CA VAL A 179 -5.46 30.10 -10.82
C VAL A 179 -5.04 28.62 -10.68
N ARG A 180 -5.95 27.77 -10.20
CA ARG A 180 -5.75 26.32 -10.12
C ARG A 180 -5.54 25.78 -11.54
N ASP A 181 -4.29 25.56 -11.94
CA ASP A 181 -4.00 24.61 -13.00
C ASP A 181 -4.46 23.24 -12.47
N ASP A 182 -5.58 22.76 -12.99
CA ASP A 182 -6.09 21.44 -12.61
C ASP A 182 -5.04 20.37 -12.94
N PRO A 183 -4.72 19.48 -11.99
CA PRO A 183 -3.83 18.36 -12.25
C PRO A 183 -4.28 17.56 -13.48
N GLU A 184 -3.36 17.29 -14.41
CA GLU A 184 -3.62 16.59 -15.67
C GLU A 184 -4.42 15.28 -15.51
N TRP A 185 -4.17 14.53 -14.43
CA TRP A 185 -4.90 13.30 -14.13
C TRP A 185 -6.37 13.52 -13.76
N LEU A 186 -6.72 14.65 -13.11
CA LEU A 186 -8.12 14.97 -12.82
C LEU A 186 -8.88 15.29 -14.10
N SER A 187 -8.24 15.98 -15.05
CA SER A 187 -8.84 16.20 -16.36
C SER A 187 -8.98 14.91 -17.16
N ALA A 188 -8.01 13.99 -17.09
CA ALA A 188 -8.11 12.68 -17.70
C ALA A 188 -9.25 11.84 -17.10
N LEU A 189 -9.41 11.92 -15.78
CA LEU A 189 -10.51 11.31 -15.05
C LEU A 189 -11.87 11.89 -15.48
N GLU A 190 -12.02 13.22 -15.48
CA GLU A 190 -13.23 13.90 -15.97
C GLU A 190 -13.55 13.48 -17.39
N GLN A 191 -12.58 13.53 -18.30
CA GLN A 191 -12.76 13.14 -19.70
C GLN A 191 -13.17 11.67 -19.83
N HIS A 192 -12.62 10.78 -18.99
CA HIS A 192 -12.99 9.38 -18.99
C HIS A 192 -14.46 9.18 -18.60
N PHE A 193 -14.97 10.01 -17.69
CA PHE A 193 -16.34 9.92 -17.19
C PHE A 193 -17.34 10.83 -17.94
N GLU A 194 -16.85 11.79 -18.71
CA GLU A 194 -17.66 12.71 -19.50
C GLU A 194 -18.49 11.96 -20.56
N GLY A 195 -19.80 12.21 -20.57
CA GLY A 195 -20.73 11.59 -21.52
C GLY A 195 -20.99 10.09 -21.28
N LYS A 196 -20.35 9.48 -20.27
CA LYS A 196 -20.72 8.14 -19.81
C LYS A 196 -21.85 8.23 -18.80
N ASP A 197 -22.74 7.25 -18.85
CA ASP A 197 -23.64 7.03 -17.74
C ASP A 197 -22.81 6.53 -16.56
N LEU A 198 -22.64 7.40 -15.56
CA LEU A 198 -21.96 7.06 -14.32
C LEU A 198 -22.70 5.95 -13.55
N ALA A 199 -23.94 5.63 -13.91
CA ALA A 199 -24.67 4.52 -13.31
C ALA A 199 -23.90 3.20 -13.50
N GLY A 200 -23.54 2.60 -12.36
CA GLY A 200 -22.86 1.32 -12.26
C GLY A 200 -21.44 1.43 -11.71
N GLY A 201 -20.66 0.36 -11.90
CA GLY A 201 -19.33 0.22 -11.30
C GLY A 201 -18.24 0.67 -12.26
N SER A 202 -17.28 1.46 -11.78
CA SER A 202 -16.09 1.88 -12.53
C SER A 202 -14.83 1.68 -11.70
N ILE A 203 -13.71 1.37 -12.34
CA ILE A 203 -12.42 1.21 -11.68
C ILE A 203 -11.47 2.30 -12.17
N VAL A 204 -10.68 2.86 -11.27
CA VAL A 204 -9.60 3.80 -11.58
C VAL A 204 -8.30 3.17 -11.13
N LEU A 205 -7.41 2.90 -12.09
CA LEU A 205 -6.11 2.29 -11.84
C LEU A 205 -5.12 3.41 -11.53
N PHE A 206 -4.68 3.48 -10.28
CA PHE A 206 -3.74 4.47 -9.81
C PHE A 206 -2.32 3.89 -9.81
N PRO A 207 -1.31 4.63 -10.31
CA PRO A 207 0.07 4.13 -10.35
C PRO A 207 0.70 3.95 -8.95
N ARG A 208 0.07 4.49 -7.90
CA ARG A 208 0.55 4.40 -6.52
C ARG A 208 -0.56 4.66 -5.51
N TYR A 209 -0.39 4.13 -4.31
CA TYR A 209 -1.23 4.45 -3.17
C TYR A 209 -1.05 5.91 -2.74
N ASN A 210 -2.15 6.65 -2.68
CA ASN A 210 -2.24 7.96 -2.04
C ASN A 210 -3.72 8.22 -1.66
N PRO A 211 -4.05 8.32 -0.37
CA PRO A 211 -5.43 8.51 0.09
C PRO A 211 -6.02 9.84 -0.41
N ASP A 212 -5.20 10.88 -0.59
CA ASP A 212 -5.65 12.19 -1.06
C ASP A 212 -6.15 12.13 -2.51
N PHE A 213 -5.71 11.15 -3.32
CA PHE A 213 -6.24 10.96 -4.67
C PHE A 213 -7.68 10.47 -4.64
N SER A 214 -8.01 9.57 -3.71
CA SER A 214 -9.39 9.09 -3.55
C SER A 214 -10.31 10.22 -3.09
N ARG A 215 -9.84 11.09 -2.18
CA ARG A 215 -10.60 12.29 -1.74
C ARG A 215 -10.79 13.29 -2.87
N GLN A 216 -9.72 13.67 -3.57
CA GLN A 216 -9.79 14.59 -4.71
C GLN A 216 -10.69 14.05 -5.83
N MET A 217 -10.63 12.74 -6.09
CA MET A 217 -11.51 12.07 -7.05
C MET A 217 -12.97 12.14 -6.61
N ALA A 218 -13.27 11.86 -5.35
CA ALA A 218 -14.63 11.95 -4.81
C ALA A 218 -15.18 13.38 -4.94
N GLU A 219 -14.41 14.38 -4.53
CA GLU A 219 -14.77 15.80 -4.67
C GLU A 219 -15.00 16.19 -6.14
N ARG A 220 -14.09 15.76 -7.03
CA ARG A 220 -14.14 16.09 -8.46
C ARG A 220 -15.34 15.48 -9.17
N LEU A 221 -15.68 14.24 -8.83
CA LEU A 221 -16.81 13.52 -9.43
C LEU A 221 -18.13 13.79 -8.70
N GLU A 222 -18.14 14.67 -7.69
CA GLU A 222 -19.29 14.96 -6.83
C GLU A 222 -19.88 13.69 -6.16
N LEU A 223 -19.00 12.77 -5.76
CA LEU A 223 -19.33 11.52 -5.09
C LEU A 223 -18.95 11.56 -3.61
N SER A 224 -19.64 10.78 -2.79
CA SER A 224 -19.29 10.61 -1.39
C SER A 224 -18.06 9.70 -1.24
N LEU A 225 -17.10 10.04 -0.39
CA LEU A 225 -16.01 9.14 -0.04
C LEU A 225 -16.51 8.11 0.97
N PHE A 226 -16.32 6.82 0.67
CA PHE A 226 -16.64 5.70 1.56
C PHE A 226 -15.35 4.96 1.91
N ASP A 227 -14.91 5.04 3.16
CA ASP A 227 -13.72 4.32 3.64
C ASP A 227 -14.13 2.95 4.14
N PHE A 228 -14.07 1.95 3.25
CA PHE A 228 -14.58 0.61 3.54
C PHE A 228 -13.85 -0.06 4.71
N GLN A 229 -12.54 0.16 4.82
CA GLN A 229 -11.77 -0.43 5.90
C GLN A 229 -12.18 0.16 7.25
N LYS A 230 -12.28 1.48 7.34
CA LYS A 230 -12.65 2.17 8.58
C LYS A 230 -14.11 1.95 8.97
N GLU A 231 -15.02 2.03 8.02
CA GLU A 231 -16.47 1.99 8.27
C GLU A 231 -17.01 0.56 8.41
N VAL A 232 -16.34 -0.44 7.82
CA VAL A 232 -16.84 -1.84 7.82
C VAL A 232 -15.84 -2.81 8.45
N MET A 233 -14.58 -2.82 7.98
CA MET A 233 -13.62 -3.83 8.44
C MET A 233 -13.18 -3.60 9.90
N ALA A 234 -13.10 -2.35 10.35
CA ALA A 234 -12.68 -2.02 11.71
C ALA A 234 -13.54 -2.70 12.78
N GLU A 235 -14.86 -2.77 12.58
CA GLU A 235 -15.79 -3.45 13.51
C GLU A 235 -15.54 -4.96 13.59
N LEU A 236 -15.03 -5.57 12.53
CA LEU A 236 -14.74 -7.00 12.46
C LEU A 236 -13.39 -7.36 13.08
N GLY A 237 -12.47 -6.37 13.18
CA GLY A 237 -11.13 -6.54 13.73
C GLY A 237 -10.40 -7.74 13.13
N LYS A 238 -10.03 -8.71 13.97
CA LYS A 238 -9.31 -9.92 13.54
C LYS A 238 -10.08 -10.80 12.56
N LYS A 239 -11.41 -10.68 12.49
CA LYS A 239 -12.29 -11.47 11.59
C LYS A 239 -12.52 -10.81 10.24
N ALA A 240 -11.93 -9.64 9.99
CA ALA A 240 -12.14 -8.91 8.75
C ALA A 240 -11.73 -9.71 7.51
N ASP A 241 -10.74 -10.59 7.63
CA ASP A 241 -10.28 -11.47 6.54
C ASP A 241 -11.30 -12.55 6.13
N ALA A 242 -12.14 -12.98 7.07
CA ALA A 242 -13.20 -13.95 6.82
C ALA A 242 -14.39 -13.36 6.04
N MET A 243 -14.46 -12.03 5.91
CA MET A 243 -15.51 -11.36 5.15
C MET A 243 -15.46 -11.77 3.68
N SER A 244 -16.55 -12.22 3.08
CA SER A 244 -16.57 -12.63 1.67
C SER A 244 -16.67 -11.43 0.72
N LEU A 245 -16.29 -11.62 -0.54
CA LEU A 245 -16.46 -10.58 -1.56
C LEU A 245 -17.94 -10.27 -1.86
N GLN A 246 -18.87 -11.20 -1.58
CA GLN A 246 -20.30 -10.88 -1.64
C GLN A 246 -20.72 -9.91 -0.52
N GLN A 247 -20.13 -10.02 0.67
CA GLN A 247 -20.40 -9.07 1.75
C GLN A 247 -19.85 -7.69 1.41
N LEU A 248 -18.69 -7.61 0.73
CA LEU A 248 -18.16 -6.35 0.19
C LEU A 248 -19.14 -5.75 -0.83
N THR A 249 -19.61 -6.53 -1.82
CA THR A 249 -20.62 -6.06 -2.78
C THR A 249 -21.88 -5.56 -2.10
N ALA A 250 -22.35 -6.24 -1.05
CA ALA A 250 -23.51 -5.81 -0.28
C ALA A 250 -23.29 -4.48 0.43
N ALA A 251 -22.14 -4.31 1.10
CA ALA A 251 -21.77 -3.06 1.78
C ALA A 251 -21.66 -1.88 0.79
N LEU A 252 -21.00 -2.10 -0.35
CA LEU A 252 -20.92 -1.09 -1.42
C LEU A 252 -22.32 -0.72 -1.93
N ARG A 253 -23.23 -1.68 -2.07
CA ARG A 253 -24.57 -1.46 -2.61
C ARG A 253 -25.44 -0.70 -1.63
N GLU A 254 -25.35 -1.05 -0.35
CA GLU A 254 -26.03 -0.35 0.74
C GLU A 254 -25.60 1.12 0.78
N ARG A 255 -24.28 1.37 0.76
CA ARG A 255 -23.76 2.73 0.76
C ARG A 255 -24.12 3.50 -0.50
N ALA A 256 -23.99 2.86 -1.66
CA ALA A 256 -24.36 3.44 -2.94
C ALA A 256 -25.86 3.70 -3.07
N ALA A 257 -26.73 3.10 -2.25
CA ALA A 257 -28.16 3.38 -2.29
C ALA A 257 -28.50 4.80 -1.82
N GLU A 258 -27.64 5.41 -0.99
CA GLU A 258 -27.81 6.77 -0.48
C GLU A 258 -27.35 7.83 -1.48
N SER A 259 -26.19 7.62 -2.09
CA SER A 259 -25.56 8.51 -3.09
C SER A 259 -24.50 7.75 -3.87
N GLY A 260 -23.99 8.32 -4.98
CA GLY A 260 -22.83 7.75 -5.65
C GLY A 260 -21.57 7.85 -4.77
N ILE A 261 -20.65 6.90 -4.88
CA ILE A 261 -19.48 6.78 -3.99
C ILE A 261 -18.16 6.55 -4.71
N VAL A 262 -17.08 7.03 -4.09
CA VAL A 262 -15.73 6.50 -4.25
C VAL A 262 -15.43 5.59 -3.07
N ALA A 263 -15.24 4.29 -3.33
CA ALA A 263 -15.01 3.29 -2.30
C ALA A 263 -13.50 3.09 -2.09
N HIS A 264 -12.98 3.75 -1.07
CA HIS A 264 -11.58 3.74 -0.67
C HIS A 264 -11.25 2.55 0.26
N ASN A 265 -9.98 2.13 0.28
CA ASN A 265 -9.44 1.03 1.09
C ASN A 265 -10.14 -0.34 0.91
N VAL A 266 -10.80 -0.57 -0.22
CA VAL A 266 -11.36 -1.88 -0.57
C VAL A 266 -10.26 -2.94 -0.77
N GLU A 267 -9.07 -2.52 -1.22
CA GLU A 267 -7.91 -3.41 -1.42
C GLU A 267 -7.45 -4.09 -0.12
N ALA A 268 -7.77 -3.54 1.06
CA ALA A 268 -7.49 -4.17 2.35
C ALA A 268 -8.23 -5.51 2.53
N LEU A 269 -9.41 -5.68 1.92
CA LEU A 269 -10.08 -6.98 1.87
C LEU A 269 -9.61 -7.79 0.67
N LEU A 270 -9.37 -7.15 -0.48
CA LEU A 270 -8.92 -7.86 -1.67
C LEU A 270 -7.59 -8.57 -1.39
N CYS A 271 -6.64 -7.94 -0.68
CA CYS A 271 -5.33 -8.52 -0.41
C CYS A 271 -5.38 -9.88 0.30
N VAL A 272 -6.47 -10.21 0.98
CA VAL A 272 -6.66 -11.49 1.66
C VAL A 272 -7.37 -12.55 0.83
N LYS A 273 -7.75 -12.24 -0.41
CA LYS A 273 -8.49 -13.16 -1.29
C LYS A 273 -7.57 -13.78 -2.33
N PRO A 274 -7.83 -15.03 -2.76
CA PRO A 274 -7.14 -15.64 -3.88
C PRO A 274 -7.23 -14.76 -5.14
N GLU A 275 -6.17 -14.72 -5.95
CA GLU A 275 -6.10 -13.94 -7.19
C GLU A 275 -7.30 -14.17 -8.11
N GLN A 276 -7.63 -15.44 -8.36
CA GLN A 276 -8.78 -15.78 -9.21
C GLN A 276 -10.09 -15.22 -8.66
N GLU A 277 -10.29 -15.26 -7.33
CA GLU A 277 -11.50 -14.74 -6.69
C GLU A 277 -11.57 -13.21 -6.81
N ARG A 278 -10.44 -12.50 -6.63
CA ARG A 278 -10.35 -11.05 -6.84
C ARG A 278 -10.66 -10.66 -8.29
N ALA A 279 -10.02 -11.32 -9.25
CA ALA A 279 -10.17 -11.02 -10.67
C ALA A 279 -11.62 -11.26 -11.14
N ASP A 280 -12.24 -12.35 -10.69
CA ASP A 280 -13.65 -12.63 -10.99
C ASP A 280 -14.59 -11.61 -10.36
N TRP A 281 -14.29 -11.17 -9.14
CA TRP A 281 -15.06 -10.12 -8.48
C TRP A 281 -14.91 -8.76 -9.16
N LEU A 282 -13.70 -8.34 -9.53
CA LEU A 282 -13.48 -7.06 -10.24
C LEU A 282 -14.22 -7.04 -11.58
N ARG A 283 -14.24 -8.17 -12.31
CA ARG A 283 -15.05 -8.31 -13.53
C ARG A 283 -16.54 -8.18 -13.24
N SER A 284 -17.03 -8.93 -12.25
CA SER A 284 -18.45 -8.88 -11.85
C SER A 284 -18.86 -7.50 -11.33
N PHE A 285 -17.98 -6.78 -10.66
CA PHE A 285 -18.21 -5.43 -10.14
C PHE A 285 -18.54 -4.44 -11.27
N LEU A 286 -17.79 -4.50 -12.38
CA LEU A 286 -18.00 -3.64 -13.55
C LEU A 286 -19.32 -3.92 -14.27
N GLU A 287 -19.78 -5.18 -14.23
CA GLU A 287 -21.03 -5.64 -14.84
C GLU A 287 -22.26 -5.47 -13.92
N THR A 288 -22.03 -5.20 -12.64
CA THR A 288 -23.11 -5.10 -11.64
C THR A 288 -23.92 -3.83 -11.87
N GLU A 289 -25.25 -3.95 -11.83
CA GLU A 289 -26.14 -2.79 -11.75
C GLU A 289 -26.12 -2.22 -10.33
N TRP A 290 -25.59 -1.00 -10.21
CA TRP A 290 -25.52 -0.25 -8.95
C TRP A 290 -26.63 0.80 -8.89
N PRO A 291 -27.20 1.07 -7.70
CA PRO A 291 -28.27 2.07 -7.54
C PRO A 291 -27.80 3.49 -7.87
N ASN A 292 -26.53 3.81 -7.60
CA ASN A 292 -25.85 5.04 -7.98
C ASN A 292 -24.40 4.67 -8.40
N PRO A 293 -23.61 5.62 -8.95
CA PRO A 293 -22.24 5.37 -9.36
C PRO A 293 -21.38 4.81 -8.21
N VAL A 294 -20.55 3.80 -8.51
CA VAL A 294 -19.54 3.28 -7.57
C VAL A 294 -18.20 3.28 -8.28
N VAL A 295 -17.24 4.03 -7.75
CA VAL A 295 -15.89 4.13 -8.29
C VAL A 295 -14.91 3.46 -7.33
N LEU A 296 -14.12 2.50 -7.83
CA LEU A 296 -13.07 1.79 -7.09
C LEU A 296 -11.68 2.27 -7.53
N PRO A 297 -10.94 3.00 -6.68
CA PRO A 297 -9.49 3.13 -6.82
C PRO A 297 -8.83 1.76 -6.60
N ILE A 298 -7.97 1.33 -7.53
CA ILE A 298 -7.15 0.12 -7.41
C ILE A 298 -5.69 0.48 -7.70
N MET A 299 -4.78 0.07 -6.81
CA MET A 299 -3.37 0.41 -6.86
C MET A 299 -2.48 -0.84 -6.90
N VAL A 300 -2.75 -1.81 -6.03
CA VAL A 300 -1.91 -3.01 -5.87
C VAL A 300 -2.34 -4.09 -6.85
N PHE A 301 -3.65 -4.30 -7.01
CA PHE A 301 -4.21 -5.41 -7.79
C PHE A 301 -4.63 -4.98 -9.21
N GLN A 302 -3.92 -4.03 -9.81
CA GLN A 302 -4.24 -3.51 -11.15
C GLN A 302 -4.21 -4.63 -12.21
N SER A 303 -3.33 -5.62 -12.07
CA SER A 303 -3.25 -6.78 -12.99
C SER A 303 -4.48 -7.68 -12.98
N ASP A 304 -5.27 -7.63 -11.90
CA ASP A 304 -6.45 -8.49 -11.71
C ASP A 304 -7.69 -7.86 -12.36
N ALA A 305 -7.63 -6.56 -12.66
CA ALA A 305 -8.68 -5.86 -13.39
C ALA A 305 -8.69 -6.31 -14.87
N PRO A 306 -9.88 -6.49 -15.49
CA PRO A 306 -9.97 -6.91 -16.88
C PRO A 306 -9.39 -5.83 -17.80
N ARG A 307 -8.50 -6.22 -18.73
CA ARG A 307 -7.92 -5.28 -19.69
C ARG A 307 -8.98 -4.75 -20.66
N GLU A 308 -8.82 -3.50 -21.07
CA GLU A 308 -9.60 -2.86 -22.15
C GLU A 308 -11.11 -2.74 -21.87
N HIS A 309 -11.54 -2.71 -20.61
CA HIS A 309 -12.93 -2.46 -20.26
C HIS A 309 -13.26 -0.96 -20.26
N GLU A 310 -14.38 -0.56 -20.88
CA GLU A 310 -14.71 0.86 -21.10
C GLU A 310 -14.93 1.67 -19.81
N ARG A 311 -15.23 0.98 -18.70
CA ARG A 311 -15.42 1.55 -17.36
C ARG A 311 -14.15 1.52 -16.48
N ILE A 312 -13.00 1.29 -17.10
CA ILE A 312 -11.69 1.35 -16.43
C ILE A 312 -10.95 2.59 -16.91
N CYS A 313 -10.65 3.48 -15.98
CA CYS A 313 -9.78 4.63 -16.20
C CYS A 313 -8.36 4.25 -15.78
N ASP A 314 -7.47 4.07 -16.75
CA ASP A 314 -6.08 3.76 -16.51
C ASP A 314 -5.24 5.05 -16.39
N LEU A 315 -4.70 5.29 -15.19
CA LEU A 315 -3.86 6.45 -14.90
C LEU A 315 -2.37 6.10 -14.79
N GLU A 316 -1.93 4.88 -15.16
CA GLU A 316 -0.52 4.46 -15.04
C GLU A 316 0.44 5.38 -15.80
N LEU A 317 0.02 5.89 -16.97
CA LEU A 317 0.84 6.77 -17.81
C LEU A 317 0.69 8.27 -17.48
N HIS A 318 -0.20 8.63 -16.54
CA HIS A 318 -0.47 10.02 -16.22
C HIS A 318 0.49 10.55 -15.17
N LYS A 319 0.89 11.82 -15.34
CA LYS A 319 1.73 12.50 -14.37
C LYS A 319 0.91 12.88 -13.13
N MET A 320 1.04 12.08 -12.08
CA MET A 320 0.31 12.34 -10.83
C MET A 320 0.94 13.49 -10.03
N PRO A 321 0.12 14.38 -9.43
CA PRO A 321 0.61 15.41 -8.57
C PRO A 321 1.31 14.78 -7.39
N LYS A 322 2.31 15.51 -6.95
CA LYS A 322 3.12 15.21 -5.80
C LYS A 322 2.23 15.38 -4.57
N GLN A 323 2.20 14.41 -3.66
CA GLN A 323 1.43 14.55 -2.43
C GLN A 323 1.96 15.77 -1.67
N SER A 324 1.11 16.78 -1.45
CA SER A 324 1.50 17.90 -0.59
C SER A 324 1.74 17.34 0.80
N VAL A 325 2.89 17.65 1.41
CA VAL A 325 2.99 17.58 2.87
C VAL A 325 1.86 18.47 3.35
N ALA A 326 0.85 17.91 4.03
CA ALA A 326 -0.16 18.73 4.68
C ALA A 326 0.62 19.79 5.46
N ALA A 327 0.42 21.07 5.11
CA ALA A 327 1.11 22.14 5.80
C ALA A 327 0.83 21.91 7.27
N SER A 328 1.88 21.60 8.05
CA SER A 328 1.76 21.61 9.50
C SER A 328 1.09 22.95 9.83
N PRO A 329 0.02 22.97 10.64
CA PRO A 329 -0.57 24.24 11.05
C PRO A 329 0.60 25.10 11.53
N GLU A 330 0.81 26.25 10.89
CA GLU A 330 1.88 27.15 11.31
C GLU A 330 1.69 27.36 12.83
N PRO A 331 2.77 27.26 13.62
CA PRO A 331 2.65 27.45 15.06
C PRO A 331 1.97 28.79 15.27
N ASP A 332 0.74 28.73 15.80
CA ASP A 332 -0.08 29.90 16.05
C ASP A 332 0.76 30.93 16.79
N SER A 333 0.59 32.18 16.38
CA SER A 333 1.22 33.34 17.01
C SER A 333 1.11 33.25 18.54
N PRO A 334 2.12 33.69 19.30
CA PRO A 334 2.18 33.48 20.74
C PRO A 334 0.88 33.97 21.40
N VAL A 335 0.12 33.03 21.98
CA VAL A 335 -1.02 33.35 22.82
C VAL A 335 -0.47 34.02 24.07
N GLU A 336 -0.62 35.34 24.16
CA GLU A 336 -0.35 36.10 25.39
C GLU A 336 -1.34 35.65 26.46
N TYR A 337 -0.90 34.76 27.36
CA TYR A 337 -1.63 34.45 28.57
C TYR A 337 -1.52 35.62 29.55
N HIS A 338 -2.53 36.48 29.58
CA HIS A 338 -2.76 37.38 30.70
C HIS A 338 -3.33 36.58 31.87
N PHE A 339 -2.52 36.39 32.92
CA PHE A 339 -3.00 35.97 34.23
C PHE A 339 -3.57 37.19 34.96
N GLU A 340 -4.87 37.15 35.30
CA GLU A 340 -5.49 38.00 36.32
C GLU A 340 -5.61 37.25 37.66
#